data_AF-A0A9W6W9U6-F1
#
_entry.id   AF-A0A9W6W9U6-F1
#
_cell.length_a   1.000
_cell.length_b   1.000
_cell.length_c   1.000
_cell.angle_alpha   90.00
_cell.angle_beta   90.00
_cell.angle_gamma   90.00
#
_symmetry.space_group_name_H-M   'P 1'
#
loop_
_entity.id
_entity.type
_entity.pdbx_description
1 polymer ?
#
loop_
_entity_poly.entity_id
_entity_poly.type
_entity_poly.pdbx_seq_one_letter_code
_entity_poly.pdbx_strand_id
1 'polypeptide(L)'
;MPDLTGFVLHRVIEDIDFEGIGVPGLDGWFYRLEEGGRLRSVGVYTFEGTEIFRAWGYVGEKHCRASALRDEEGRWCATHLDCPEVRVHRRDQTVIGFSVRVGDAEPRYVRVNALVGA
;
A
#
# COMPACT_ATOMS: atom_id res chain seq x y z
N MET A 1 -13.71 2.95 3.01
CA MET A 1 -12.88 2.70 1.82
C MET A 1 -13.22 3.73 0.74
N PRO A 2 -12.24 4.44 0.16
CA PRO A 2 -12.51 5.33 -0.97
C PRO A 2 -12.92 4.52 -2.22
N ASP A 3 -14.07 4.88 -2.79
CA ASP A 3 -14.35 4.61 -4.20
C ASP A 3 -13.43 5.49 -5.06
N LEU A 4 -12.84 4.92 -6.10
CA LEU A 4 -11.91 5.62 -7.00
C LEU A 4 -12.65 6.36 -8.13
N THR A 5 -13.98 6.29 -8.20
CA THR A 5 -14.77 7.08 -9.14
C THR A 5 -14.39 8.57 -9.06
N GLY A 6 -14.01 9.16 -10.20
CA GLY A 6 -13.60 10.56 -10.30
C GLY A 6 -12.14 10.84 -9.96
N PHE A 7 -11.43 9.90 -9.31
CA PHE A 7 -10.00 10.02 -9.13
C PHE A 7 -9.25 9.80 -10.46
N VAL A 8 -8.15 10.53 -10.64
CA VAL A 8 -7.25 10.40 -11.80
C VAL A 8 -5.92 9.81 -11.33
N LEU A 9 -5.37 8.88 -12.10
CA LEU A 9 -4.03 8.34 -11.85
C LEU A 9 -3.00 9.46 -11.98
N HIS A 10 -2.25 9.70 -10.91
CA HIS A 10 -1.22 10.74 -10.86
C HIS A 10 0.18 10.15 -11.07
N ARG A 11 0.48 9.01 -10.45
CA ARG A 11 1.80 8.37 -10.51
C ARG A 11 1.70 6.88 -10.22
N VAL A 12 2.59 6.11 -10.83
CA VAL A 12 2.89 4.73 -10.44
C VAL A 12 4.35 4.68 -9.95
N ILE A 13 4.61 3.89 -8.92
CA ILE A 13 5.95 3.57 -8.45
C ILE A 13 6.03 2.05 -8.40
N GLU A 14 6.81 1.48 -9.31
CA GLU A 14 7.16 0.06 -9.29
C GLU A 14 8.17 -0.22 -8.17
N ASP A 15 8.11 -1.41 -7.58
CA ASP A 15 9.00 -1.85 -6.49
C ASP A 15 9.10 -0.80 -5.37
N ILE A 16 7.95 -0.32 -4.89
CA ILE A 16 7.87 0.79 -3.96
C ILE A 16 8.68 0.52 -2.69
N ASP A 17 9.36 1.57 -2.20
CA ASP A 17 10.21 1.48 -1.04
C ASP A 17 9.47 1.75 0.27
N PHE A 18 9.89 1.01 1.29
CA PHE A 18 9.56 1.30 2.69
C PHE A 18 10.87 1.39 3.46
N GLU A 19 11.08 2.52 4.14
CA GLU A 19 12.34 2.81 4.87
C GLU A 19 13.59 2.68 3.98
N GLY A 20 13.47 3.07 2.70
CA GLY A 20 14.56 3.00 1.71
C GLY A 20 14.84 1.60 1.16
N ILE A 21 13.96 0.63 1.44
CA ILE A 21 14.05 -0.74 0.92
C ILE A 21 12.93 -0.97 -0.08
N GLY A 22 13.27 -1.03 -1.37
CA GLY A 22 12.34 -1.42 -2.43
C GLY A 22 11.85 -2.85 -2.22
N VAL A 23 10.55 -3.08 -2.38
CA VAL A 23 9.94 -4.41 -2.25
C VAL A 23 9.62 -4.92 -3.66
N PRO A 24 10.37 -5.90 -4.19
CA PRO A 24 10.15 -6.42 -5.53
C PRO A 24 8.71 -6.92 -5.72
N GLY A 25 8.04 -6.43 -6.77
CA GLY A 25 6.68 -6.79 -7.16
C GLY A 25 5.58 -6.07 -6.39
N LEU A 26 5.91 -5.20 -5.42
CA LEU A 26 4.93 -4.35 -4.73
C LEU A 26 4.92 -2.96 -5.35
N ASP A 27 3.85 -2.63 -6.06
CA ASP A 27 3.70 -1.37 -6.77
C ASP A 27 2.73 -0.44 -6.04
N GLY A 28 3.05 0.86 -6.04
CA GLY A 28 2.20 1.92 -5.53
C GLY A 28 1.53 2.72 -6.65
N TRP A 29 0.21 2.66 -6.72
CA TRP A 29 -0.62 3.42 -7.66
C TRP A 29 -1.26 4.60 -6.93
N PHE A 30 -0.85 5.81 -7.30
CA PHE A 30 -1.26 7.04 -6.61
C PHE A 30 -2.29 7.79 -7.43
N TYR A 31 -3.47 7.93 -6.87
CA TYR A 31 -4.61 8.60 -7.46
C TYR A 31 -4.91 9.91 -6.75
N ARG A 32 -5.43 10.89 -7.47
CA ARG A 32 -5.81 12.19 -6.91
C ARG A 32 -7.19 12.65 -7.37
N LEU A 33 -7.86 13.40 -6.50
CA LEU A 33 -9.14 14.04 -6.77
C LEU A 33 -9.15 15.41 -6.11
N GLU A 34 -9.45 16.46 -6.88
CA GLU A 34 -9.75 17.78 -6.34
C GLU A 34 -11.19 17.81 -5.81
N GLU A 35 -11.35 18.16 -4.54
CA GLU A 35 -12.67 18.26 -3.92
C GLU A 35 -12.65 19.33 -2.82
N GLY A 36 -13.58 20.29 -2.89
CA GLY A 36 -13.73 21.32 -1.86
C GLY A 36 -12.47 22.17 -1.62
N GLY A 37 -11.68 22.42 -2.67
CA GLY A 37 -10.42 23.18 -2.58
C GLY A 37 -9.26 22.41 -1.96
N ARG A 38 -9.40 21.11 -1.71
CA ARG A 38 -8.32 20.23 -1.25
C ARG A 38 -8.06 19.14 -2.27
N LEU A 39 -6.84 18.63 -2.28
CA LEU A 39 -6.43 17.54 -3.16
C LEU A 39 -6.41 16.23 -2.36
N ARG A 40 -7.44 15.41 -2.52
CA ARG A 40 -7.48 14.05 -1.97
C ARG A 40 -6.44 13.19 -2.68
N SER A 41 -5.78 12.30 -1.95
CA SER A 41 -4.80 11.35 -2.48
C SER A 41 -5.08 9.96 -1.94
N VAL A 42 -5.04 8.96 -2.81
CA VAL A 42 -5.19 7.53 -2.47
C VAL A 42 -4.02 6.77 -3.07
N GLY A 43 -3.28 6.04 -2.25
CA GLY A 43 -2.33 5.02 -2.68
C GLY A 43 -3.01 3.65 -2.66
N VAL A 44 -2.97 2.97 -3.81
CA VAL A 44 -3.38 1.57 -3.96
C VAL A 44 -2.11 0.75 -4.13
N TYR A 45 -1.86 -0.18 -3.21
CA TYR A 45 -0.64 -0.96 -3.18
C TYR A 45 -0.94 -2.38 -3.66
N THR A 46 -0.30 -2.79 -4.74
CA THR A 46 -0.56 -4.07 -5.41
C THR A 46 0.68 -4.94 -5.41
N PHE A 47 0.56 -6.20 -5.02
CA PHE A 47 1.62 -7.19 -5.13
C PHE A 47 1.26 -8.21 -6.20
N GLU A 48 2.12 -8.37 -7.22
CA GLU A 48 1.88 -9.28 -8.36
C GLU A 48 0.47 -9.10 -8.98
N GLY A 49 0.04 -7.83 -9.14
CA GLY A 49 -1.28 -7.47 -9.67
C GLY A 49 -2.45 -7.61 -8.69
N THR A 50 -2.23 -8.07 -7.46
CA THR A 50 -3.26 -8.20 -6.42
C THR A 50 -3.20 -7.03 -5.45
N GLU A 51 -4.29 -6.27 -5.28
CA GLU A 51 -4.32 -5.20 -4.27
C GLU A 51 -4.17 -5.77 -2.84
N ILE A 52 -3.19 -5.28 -2.09
CA ILE A 52 -2.91 -5.69 -0.72
C ILE A 52 -3.50 -4.70 0.28
N PHE A 53 -3.29 -3.40 0.09
CA PHE A 53 -3.83 -2.38 0.98
C PHE A 53 -4.03 -1.05 0.26
N ARG A 54 -4.81 -0.17 0.90
CA ARG A 54 -4.97 1.22 0.48
C ARG A 54 -4.68 2.15 1.65
N ALA A 55 -4.08 3.29 1.34
CA ALA A 55 -3.88 4.37 2.29
C ALA A 55 -4.28 5.70 1.64
N TRP A 56 -4.98 6.57 2.36
CA TRP A 56 -5.48 7.82 1.79
C TRP A 56 -5.49 8.97 2.80
N GLY A 57 -5.57 10.17 2.25
CA GLY A 57 -5.58 11.42 2.98
C GLY A 57 -5.63 12.58 2.00
N TYR A 58 -4.98 13.69 2.36
CA TYR A 58 -4.86 14.85 1.50
C TYR A 58 -3.39 15.14 1.20
N VAL A 59 -3.12 15.64 -0.01
CA VAL A 59 -1.78 16.12 -0.38
C VAL A 59 -1.37 17.25 0.57
N GLY A 60 -0.13 17.19 1.05
CA GLY A 60 0.41 18.14 2.04
C GLY A 60 0.26 17.71 3.50
N GLU A 61 -0.51 16.65 3.79
CA GLU A 61 -0.52 16.04 5.12
C GLU A 61 0.75 15.18 5.33
N LYS A 62 1.32 15.21 6.53
CA LYS A 62 2.54 14.46 6.89
C LYS A 62 2.32 12.94 6.86
N HIS A 63 1.10 12.51 7.15
CA HIS A 63 0.73 11.12 7.31
C HIS A 63 -0.60 10.86 6.58
N CYS A 64 -0.78 9.64 6.08
CA CYS A 64 -2.08 9.18 5.62
C CYS A 64 -3.09 9.30 6.77
N ARG A 65 -4.32 9.70 6.44
CA ARG A 65 -5.39 9.91 7.41
C ARG A 65 -6.13 8.62 7.75
N ALA A 66 -6.16 7.69 6.79
CA ALA A 66 -6.78 6.40 6.98
C ALA A 66 -6.18 5.35 6.05
N SER A 67 -6.36 4.10 6.43
CA SER A 67 -5.90 2.95 5.66
C SER A 67 -6.82 1.75 5.86
N ALA A 68 -6.68 0.77 4.97
CA ALA A 68 -7.41 -0.48 5.03
C ALA A 68 -6.63 -1.59 4.31
N LEU A 69 -6.63 -2.77 4.91
CA LEU A 69 -5.96 -3.97 4.43
C LEU A 69 -6.96 -4.87 3.70
N ARG A 70 -6.51 -5.55 2.67
CA ARG A 70 -7.24 -6.65 2.04
C ARG A 70 -6.81 -7.96 2.70
N ASP A 71 -7.76 -8.80 3.11
CA ASP A 71 -7.46 -10.12 3.70
C ASP A 71 -7.05 -11.14 2.63
N GLU A 72 -6.74 -12.37 3.06
CA GLU A 72 -6.32 -13.46 2.16
C GLU A 72 -7.48 -13.95 1.27
N GLU A 73 -8.73 -13.78 1.70
CA GLU A 73 -9.93 -14.06 0.90
C GLU A 73 -10.29 -12.92 -0.08
N GLY A 74 -9.48 -11.85 -0.11
CA GLY A 74 -9.67 -10.73 -1.02
C GLY A 74 -10.76 -9.74 -0.59
N ARG A 75 -11.23 -9.80 0.66
CA ARG A 75 -12.18 -8.85 1.25
C ARG A 75 -11.43 -7.70 1.91
N TRP A 76 -12.08 -6.54 1.98
CA TRP A 76 -11.54 -5.41 2.73
C TRP A 76 -11.81 -5.57 4.22
N CYS A 77 -10.75 -5.47 5.01
CA CYS A 77 -10.85 -5.26 6.45
C CYS A 77 -11.44 -3.87 6.74
N ALA A 78 -11.79 -3.64 8.01
CA ALA A 78 -12.26 -2.33 8.47
C ALA A 78 -11.26 -1.22 8.11
N THR A 79 -11.80 0.00 7.93
CA THR A 79 -10.98 1.20 7.77
C THR A 79 -10.47 1.65 9.13
N HIS A 80 -9.18 1.98 9.21
CA HIS A 80 -8.55 2.56 10.40
C HIS A 80 -8.04 3.97 10.13
N LEU A 81 -7.96 4.80 11.17
CA LEU A 81 -7.63 6.23 11.09
C LEU A 81 -6.14 6.49 11.32
N ASP A 82 -5.30 5.74 10.62
CA ASP A 82 -3.85 5.77 10.74
C ASP A 82 -3.17 5.31 9.43
N CYS A 83 -1.85 5.54 9.37
CA CYS A 83 -1.02 4.96 8.31
C CYS A 83 -0.92 3.44 8.51
N PRO A 84 -0.85 2.66 7.43
CA PRO A 84 -0.47 1.26 7.54
C PRO A 84 0.97 1.17 8.05
N GLU A 85 1.25 0.20 8.90
CA GLU A 85 2.60 -0.18 9.27
C GLU A 85 3.07 -1.26 8.30
N VAL A 86 4.09 -0.94 7.50
CA VAL A 86 4.71 -1.89 6.56
C VAL A 86 6.10 -2.22 7.06
N ARG A 87 6.40 -3.51 7.23
CA ARG A 87 7.74 -3.99 7.59
C ARG A 87 8.29 -4.86 6.49
N VAL A 88 9.47 -4.51 5.97
CA VAL A 88 10.15 -5.32 4.97
C VAL A 88 10.99 -6.40 5.66
N HIS A 89 10.81 -7.66 5.24
CA HIS A 89 11.56 -8.79 5.74
C HIS A 89 12.71 -9.14 4.79
N ARG A 90 13.92 -9.25 5.36
CA ARG A 90 15.14 -9.53 4.61
C ARG A 90 15.89 -10.73 5.17
N ARG A 91 16.56 -11.46 4.29
CA ARG A 91 17.65 -12.39 4.63
C ARG A 91 18.90 -11.85 3.94
N ASP A 92 19.88 -11.43 4.74
CA ASP A 92 21.05 -10.68 4.27
C ASP A 92 20.63 -9.42 3.48
N GLN A 93 21.01 -9.32 2.20
CA GLN A 93 20.64 -8.21 1.31
C GLN A 93 19.38 -8.52 0.47
N THR A 94 18.79 -9.70 0.64
CA THR A 94 17.66 -10.14 -0.19
C THR A 94 16.34 -9.90 0.53
N VAL A 95 15.41 -9.21 -0.12
CA VAL A 95 14.02 -9.09 0.35
C VAL A 95 13.32 -10.44 0.16
N ILE A 96 12.76 -10.98 1.25
CA ILE A 96 12.07 -12.28 1.26
C ILE A 96 10.55 -12.14 1.46
N GLY A 97 10.08 -10.93 1.74
CA GLY A 97 8.68 -10.65 2.01
C GLY A 97 8.49 -9.30 2.69
N PHE A 98 7.24 -8.99 3.00
CA PHE A 98 6.86 -7.85 3.82
C PHE A 98 5.62 -8.22 4.65
N SER A 99 5.41 -7.50 5.74
CA SER A 99 4.15 -7.54 6.47
C SER A 99 3.49 -6.19 6.47
N VAL A 100 2.16 -6.19 6.41
CA VAL A 100 1.33 -4.99 6.49
C VAL A 100 0.37 -5.15 7.65
N ARG A 101 0.34 -4.14 8.51
CA ARG A 101 -0.64 -4.02 9.60
C ARG A 101 -1.40 -2.71 9.45
N VAL A 102 -2.71 -2.78 9.69
CA VAL A 102 -3.59 -1.60 9.71
C VAL A 102 -4.30 -1.62 11.07
N GLY A 103 -4.16 -0.53 11.84
CA GLY A 103 -4.63 -0.48 13.22
C GLY A 103 -4.10 -1.62 14.10
N ASP A 104 -5.01 -2.22 14.89
CA ASP A 104 -4.70 -3.30 15.83
C ASP A 104 -4.88 -4.71 15.23
N ALA A 105 -5.06 -4.82 13.91
CA ALA A 105 -5.17 -6.13 13.25
C ALA A 105 -3.86 -6.92 13.34
N GLU A 106 -3.95 -8.24 13.25
CA GLU A 106 -2.76 -9.08 13.03
C GLU A 106 -2.08 -8.71 11.70
N PRO A 107 -0.74 -8.61 11.64
CA PRO A 107 -0.05 -8.32 10.40
C PRO A 107 -0.31 -9.41 9.35
N ARG A 108 -0.67 -9.00 8.14
CA ARG A 108 -0.69 -9.89 6.97
C ARG A 108 0.72 -9.99 6.41
N TYR A 109 1.21 -11.22 6.28
CA TYR A 109 2.53 -11.51 5.71
C TYR A 109 2.38 -11.87 4.23
N VAL A 110 3.21 -11.25 3.40
CA VAL A 110 3.30 -11.54 1.96
C VAL A 110 4.74 -11.97 1.67
N ARG A 111 4.90 -13.18 1.14
CA ARG A 111 6.20 -13.69 0.72
C ARG A 111 6.50 -13.17 -0.68
N VAL A 112 7.68 -12.59 -0.85
CA VAL A 112 8.22 -12.33 -2.19
C VAL A 112 8.74 -13.67 -2.69
N ASN A 113 8.04 -14.26 -3.66
CA ASN A 113 8.60 -15.38 -4.39
C ASN A 113 9.71 -14.78 -5.26
N ALA A 114 10.96 -14.93 -4.84
CA ALA A 114 12.06 -14.67 -5.74
C ALA A 114 11.80 -15.53 -6.99
N LEU A 115 11.46 -14.89 -8.11
CA LEU A 115 11.74 -15.48 -9.40
C LEU A 115 13.26 -15.66 -9.39
N VAL A 116 13.69 -16.85 -8.99
CA VAL A 116 15.02 -17.36 -9.33
C VAL A 116 15.02 -17.30 -10.85
N GLY A 117 15.71 -16.30 -11.40
CA GLY A 117 15.88 -16.16 -12.83
C GLY A 117 16.32 -17.50 -13.41
N ALA A 118 15.67 -17.86 -14.51
CA ALA A 118 15.99 -18.99 -15.36
C ALA A 118 17.47 -19.05 -15.76
#